data_AF-A0A5C9CTB7-F1
#
_entry.id   AF-A0A5C9CTB7-F1
#
_cell.length_a   1.000
_cell.length_b   1.000
_cell.length_c   1.000
_cell.angle_alpha   90.00
_cell.angle_beta   90.00
_cell.angle_gamma   90.00
#
_symmetry.space_group_name_H-M   'P 1'
#
loop_
_entity.id
_entity.type
_entity.pdbx_description
1 polymer ?
#
loop_
_entity_poly.entity_id
_entity_poly.type
_entity_poly.pdbx_seq_one_letter_code
_entity_poly.pdbx_strand_id
1 'polypeptide(L)'
;MPLTPKAGDSLTYSANMLPTVSNYTMRYDYSSSTFQGQPALALTTTSTIAGVTSTGVTYTSPTTGAYLGSNAAAATTTTVTTFDPPDYQDRINNASYNIGQVATVAVKARVTGSGITSAFAAIGGGTALTMDYSFTVERKPNESLTVAAGTFANVCKLQVNVTINNVKLEGNNGSNPMFSSLFGTLSSAFAQPFNNTIWLTNKLPNVPKFYMTTAAASGGSSTQELTSYTLAPR
;
A
#
# COMPACT_ATOMS: atom_id res chain seq x y z
N MET A 1 -3.21 -17.96 -6.54
CA MET A 1 -3.12 -17.17 -5.30
C MET A 1 -1.69 -17.22 -4.79
N PRO A 2 -1.22 -16.18 -4.07
CA PRO A 2 0.09 -16.18 -3.41
C PRO A 2 0.22 -17.35 -2.44
N LEU A 3 1.45 -17.80 -2.20
CA LEU A 3 1.70 -18.79 -1.14
C LEU A 3 1.36 -18.17 0.22
N THR A 4 0.88 -18.94 1.19
CA THR A 4 0.70 -18.40 2.54
C THR A 4 2.07 -18.26 3.22
N PRO A 5 2.40 -17.11 3.83
CA PRO A 5 3.65 -16.96 4.56
C PRO A 5 3.72 -17.91 5.77
N LYS A 6 4.91 -18.46 6.04
CA LYS A 6 5.20 -19.36 7.16
C LYS A 6 6.40 -18.85 7.95
N ALA A 7 6.45 -19.15 9.23
CA ALA A 7 7.62 -18.88 10.06
C ALA A 7 8.88 -19.51 9.44
N GLY A 8 9.96 -18.72 9.31
CA GLY A 8 11.18 -19.09 8.61
C GLY A 8 11.25 -18.62 7.15
N ASP A 9 10.15 -18.10 6.59
CA ASP A 9 10.20 -17.42 5.29
C ASP A 9 10.94 -16.09 5.43
N SER A 10 11.77 -15.77 4.43
CA SER A 10 12.45 -14.49 4.32
C SER A 10 12.51 -14.04 2.86
N LEU A 11 12.24 -12.75 2.61
CA LEU A 11 12.29 -12.16 1.27
C LEU A 11 13.02 -10.83 1.33
N THR A 12 14.00 -10.65 0.45
CA THR A 12 14.77 -9.41 0.33
C THR A 12 14.48 -8.76 -1.01
N TYR A 13 14.24 -7.46 -0.96
CA TYR A 13 13.90 -6.63 -2.11
C TYR A 13 14.87 -5.47 -2.22
N SER A 14 15.29 -5.18 -3.45
CA SER A 14 15.84 -3.87 -3.79
C SER A 14 14.71 -2.95 -4.21
N ALA A 15 14.73 -1.72 -3.74
CA ALA A 15 13.77 -0.71 -4.08
C ALA A 15 14.45 0.56 -4.57
N ASN A 16 13.90 1.15 -5.61
CA ASN A 16 14.36 2.40 -6.20
C ASN A 16 13.17 3.34 -6.35
N MET A 17 13.36 4.60 -5.95
CA MET A 17 12.43 5.69 -6.24
C MET A 17 13.08 6.67 -7.22
N LEU A 18 12.29 7.26 -8.09
CA LEU A 18 12.66 8.35 -8.99
C LEU A 18 11.74 9.54 -8.71
N PRO A 19 12.19 10.80 -8.90
CA PRO A 19 13.49 11.20 -9.46
C PRO A 19 14.66 11.13 -8.47
N THR A 20 14.38 11.05 -7.16
CA THR A 20 15.43 10.93 -6.13
C THR A 20 15.91 9.49 -6.05
N VAL A 21 17.00 9.16 -6.75
CA VAL A 21 17.61 7.82 -6.68
C VAL A 21 18.16 7.59 -5.28
N SER A 22 17.37 6.96 -4.43
CA SER A 22 17.85 6.34 -3.20
C SER A 22 17.63 4.85 -3.35
N ASN A 23 18.70 4.11 -3.58
CA ASN A 23 18.66 2.67 -3.51
C ASN A 23 18.43 2.30 -2.04
N TYR A 24 17.39 1.54 -1.77
CA TYR A 24 17.14 1.02 -0.45
C TYR A 24 16.75 -0.44 -0.50
N THR A 25 17.01 -1.14 0.59
CA THR A 25 16.70 -2.56 0.71
C THR A 25 15.54 -2.72 1.67
N MET A 26 14.58 -3.56 1.30
CA MET A 26 13.53 -4.01 2.20
C MET A 26 13.71 -5.50 2.45
N ARG A 27 13.62 -5.93 3.69
CA ARG A 27 13.66 -7.33 4.08
C ARG A 27 12.42 -7.66 4.89
N TYR A 28 11.76 -8.74 4.51
CA TYR A 28 10.59 -9.29 5.16
C TYR A 28 10.97 -10.62 5.79
N ASP A 29 11.00 -10.69 7.11
CA ASP A 29 11.27 -11.92 7.85
C ASP A 29 10.01 -12.36 8.60
N TYR A 30 9.57 -13.59 8.35
CA TYR A 30 8.41 -14.18 8.98
C TYR A 30 8.84 -15.10 10.12
N SER A 31 8.26 -14.92 11.30
CA SER A 31 8.58 -15.73 12.49
C SER A 31 7.33 -16.11 13.26
N SER A 32 7.37 -17.25 13.95
CA SER A 32 6.33 -17.62 14.91
C SER A 32 6.43 -16.73 16.13
N SER A 33 5.30 -16.13 16.53
CA SER A 33 5.22 -15.25 17.69
C SER A 33 3.90 -15.47 18.43
N THR A 34 3.71 -14.70 19.50
CA THR A 34 2.40 -14.45 20.09
C THR A 34 2.09 -12.95 20.01
N PHE A 35 0.80 -12.61 19.91
CA PHE A 35 0.32 -11.23 20.02
C PHE A 35 -0.88 -11.21 20.95
N GLN A 36 -0.80 -10.43 22.04
CA GLN A 36 -1.84 -10.36 23.08
C GLN A 36 -2.29 -11.75 23.60
N GLY A 37 -1.34 -12.67 23.75
CA GLY A 37 -1.60 -14.02 24.24
C GLY A 37 -2.13 -15.01 23.20
N GLN A 38 -2.35 -14.59 21.95
CA GLN A 38 -2.79 -15.46 20.85
C GLN A 38 -1.61 -15.86 19.96
N PRO A 39 -1.59 -17.07 19.36
CA PRO A 39 -0.62 -17.44 18.34
C PRO A 39 -0.64 -16.47 17.16
N ALA A 40 0.53 -16.01 16.73
CA ALA A 40 0.69 -15.03 15.67
C ALA A 40 1.83 -15.42 14.71
N LEU A 41 1.70 -15.04 13.45
CA LEU A 41 2.81 -14.91 12.53
C LEU A 41 3.29 -13.45 12.58
N ALA A 42 4.52 -13.23 13.00
CA ALA A 42 5.13 -11.90 13.01
C ALA A 42 5.87 -11.67 11.68
N LEU A 43 5.53 -10.58 10.99
CA LEU A 43 6.28 -10.05 9.86
C LEU A 43 7.15 -8.90 10.36
N THR A 44 8.45 -9.12 10.38
CA THR A 44 9.44 -8.06 10.62
C THR A 44 9.83 -7.45 9.28
N THR A 45 9.50 -6.18 9.10
CA THR A 45 9.92 -5.40 7.94
C THR A 45 11.11 -4.54 8.33
N THR A 46 12.27 -4.84 7.75
CA THR A 46 13.48 -4.02 7.89
C THR A 46 13.69 -3.23 6.61
N SER A 47 13.82 -1.91 6.71
CA SER A 47 14.15 -1.03 5.58
C SER A 47 15.49 -0.34 5.83
N THR A 48 16.36 -0.33 4.83
CA THR A 48 17.66 0.36 4.91
C THR A 48 17.78 1.35 3.78
N ILE A 49 17.67 2.65 4.09
CA ILE A 49 17.71 3.76 3.14
C ILE A 49 18.98 4.56 3.38
N ALA A 50 19.84 4.70 2.36
CA ALA A 50 21.08 5.46 2.46
C ALA A 50 21.94 5.10 3.69
N GLY A 51 21.97 3.81 4.06
CA GLY A 51 22.72 3.30 5.22
C GLY A 51 22.01 3.42 6.58
N VAL A 52 20.83 4.04 6.64
CA VAL A 52 20.02 4.11 7.86
C VAL A 52 18.99 2.99 7.87
N THR A 53 19.00 2.17 8.91
CA THR A 53 18.08 1.04 9.06
C THR A 53 16.93 1.37 10.02
N SER A 54 15.71 1.01 9.63
CA SER A 54 14.51 1.06 10.47
C SER A 54 13.73 -0.25 10.38
N THR A 55 13.09 -0.63 11.47
CA THR A 55 12.36 -1.91 11.58
C THR A 55 10.97 -1.68 12.15
N GLY A 56 9.98 -2.37 11.58
CA GLY A 56 8.61 -2.45 12.11
C GLY A 56 8.14 -3.90 12.13
N VAL A 57 7.26 -4.23 13.09
CA VAL A 57 6.70 -5.58 13.22
C VAL A 57 5.18 -5.53 13.15
N THR A 58 4.60 -6.32 12.24
CA THR A 58 3.15 -6.57 12.17
C THR A 58 2.86 -8.02 12.51
N TYR A 59 1.68 -8.28 13.07
CA TYR A 59 1.24 -9.60 13.50
C TYR A 59 -0.02 -9.99 12.73
N THR A 60 -0.05 -11.21 12.21
CA THR A 60 -1.22 -11.80 11.54
C THR A 60 -1.56 -13.16 12.16
N SER A 61 -2.81 -13.57 12.02
CA SER A 61 -3.25 -14.91 12.38
C SER A 61 -2.55 -15.94 11.51
N PRO A 62 -1.85 -16.94 12.08
CA PRO A 62 -1.14 -17.94 11.30
C PRO A 62 -2.10 -18.88 10.55
N THR A 63 -3.37 -18.94 10.95
CA THR A 63 -4.41 -19.77 10.32
C THR A 63 -5.22 -19.02 9.27
N THR A 64 -5.63 -17.78 9.55
CA THR A 64 -6.53 -17.04 8.65
C THR A 64 -5.82 -15.94 7.86
N GLY A 65 -4.59 -15.57 8.21
CA GLY A 65 -3.89 -14.42 7.64
C GLY A 65 -4.45 -13.06 8.10
N ALA A 66 -5.49 -13.04 8.95
CA ALA A 66 -6.11 -11.82 9.43
C ALA A 66 -5.12 -10.96 10.24
N TYR A 67 -5.14 -9.64 10.04
CA TYR A 67 -4.32 -8.70 10.80
C TYR A 67 -4.70 -8.70 12.29
N LEU A 68 -3.72 -8.87 13.17
CA LEU A 68 -3.90 -8.89 14.62
C LEU A 68 -3.43 -7.58 15.27
N GLY A 69 -2.41 -6.93 14.72
CA GLY A 69 -1.85 -5.68 15.26
C GLY A 69 -0.42 -5.42 14.80
N SER A 70 0.22 -4.41 15.37
CA SER A 70 1.62 -4.07 15.12
C SER A 70 2.29 -3.46 16.34
N ASN A 71 3.61 -3.58 16.41
CA ASN A 71 4.45 -2.87 17.38
C ASN A 71 5.15 -1.72 16.65
N ALA A 72 4.48 -0.58 16.50
CA ALA A 72 5.15 0.67 16.16
C ALA A 72 4.66 1.77 17.11
N ALA A 73 5.61 2.51 17.69
CA ALA A 73 5.34 3.66 18.55
C ALA A 73 4.36 4.61 17.84
N ALA A 74 3.31 5.01 18.56
CA ALA A 74 2.29 5.93 18.10
C ALA A 74 2.89 7.32 17.86
N ALA A 75 3.55 7.50 16.71
CA ALA A 75 3.94 8.82 16.24
C ALA A 75 2.71 9.47 15.59
N THR A 76 1.91 10.12 16.44
CA THR A 76 1.01 11.25 16.08
C THR A 76 0.20 11.02 14.80
N THR A 77 -0.71 10.06 14.82
CA THR A 77 -1.28 9.52 13.58
C THR A 77 -2.50 10.31 13.11
N THR A 78 -2.40 10.87 11.91
CA THR A 78 -3.54 11.01 11.02
C THR A 78 -4.12 9.60 10.79
N THR A 79 -5.37 9.36 11.19
CA THR A 79 -5.97 8.03 11.12
C THR A 79 -6.99 8.01 10.00
N VAL A 80 -6.86 7.06 9.07
CA VAL A 80 -7.98 6.75 8.17
C VAL A 80 -9.07 6.13 9.02
N THR A 81 -10.18 6.86 9.17
CA THR A 81 -11.23 6.53 10.14
C THR A 81 -12.25 5.56 9.58
N THR A 82 -12.58 5.66 8.29
CA THR A 82 -13.53 4.74 7.62
C THR A 82 -13.22 4.58 6.14
N PHE A 83 -13.52 3.39 5.60
CA PHE A 83 -13.64 3.12 4.17
C PHE A 83 -15.09 2.71 3.89
N ASP A 84 -15.66 3.22 2.81
CA ASP A 84 -16.99 2.87 2.32
C ASP A 84 -16.88 2.43 0.84
N PRO A 85 -17.17 1.17 0.50
CA PRO A 85 -17.71 0.15 1.40
C PRO A 85 -16.60 -0.45 2.30
N PRO A 86 -16.93 -0.93 3.51
CA PRO A 86 -15.92 -1.46 4.44
C PRO A 86 -15.25 -2.74 3.93
N ASP A 87 -15.90 -3.48 3.03
CA ASP A 87 -15.38 -4.67 2.34
C ASP A 87 -14.62 -4.34 1.05
N TYR A 88 -14.23 -3.08 0.80
CA TYR A 88 -13.58 -2.68 -0.46
C TYR A 88 -12.36 -3.54 -0.80
N GLN A 89 -11.58 -3.96 0.19
CA GLN A 89 -10.40 -4.80 0.00
C GLN A 89 -10.78 -6.19 -0.52
N ASP A 90 -11.87 -6.78 0.00
CA ASP A 90 -12.39 -8.04 -0.51
C ASP A 90 -12.92 -7.89 -1.94
N ARG A 91 -13.57 -6.76 -2.26
CA ARG A 91 -14.02 -6.47 -3.63
C ARG A 91 -12.85 -6.34 -4.60
N ILE A 92 -11.75 -5.70 -4.19
CA ILE A 92 -10.51 -5.61 -4.97
C ILE A 92 -9.86 -6.98 -5.14
N ASN A 93 -9.79 -7.78 -4.07
CA ASN A 93 -9.23 -9.12 -4.12
C ASN A 93 -10.05 -10.04 -5.05
N ASN A 94 -11.38 -9.98 -4.94
CA ASN A 94 -12.34 -10.73 -5.74
C ASN A 94 -12.56 -10.16 -7.15
N ALA A 95 -12.04 -8.99 -7.47
CA ALA A 95 -12.13 -8.41 -8.81
C ALA A 95 -11.29 -9.16 -9.87
N SER A 96 -10.42 -10.09 -9.44
CA SER A 96 -9.30 -10.62 -10.22
C SER A 96 -9.47 -12.06 -10.73
N TYR A 97 -10.69 -12.50 -11.05
CA TYR A 97 -10.92 -13.91 -11.42
C TYR A 97 -10.52 -14.29 -12.85
N ASN A 98 -10.81 -13.48 -13.87
CA ASN A 98 -10.55 -13.85 -15.27
C ASN A 98 -9.50 -12.99 -15.96
N ILE A 99 -8.68 -13.60 -16.82
CA ILE A 99 -7.72 -12.87 -17.66
C ILE A 99 -8.49 -11.94 -18.61
N GLY A 100 -8.06 -10.68 -18.71
CA GLY A 100 -8.69 -9.63 -19.51
C GLY A 100 -9.92 -8.99 -18.85
N GLN A 101 -10.36 -9.48 -17.69
CA GLN A 101 -11.42 -8.84 -16.93
C GLN A 101 -10.89 -7.57 -16.28
N VAL A 102 -11.64 -6.49 -16.46
CA VAL A 102 -11.45 -5.23 -15.76
C VAL A 102 -12.57 -5.08 -14.75
N ALA A 103 -12.23 -4.82 -13.50
CA ALA A 103 -13.17 -4.53 -12.44
C ALA A 103 -12.92 -3.14 -11.88
N THR A 104 -14.00 -2.43 -11.56
CA THR A 104 -13.93 -1.09 -10.97
C THR A 104 -14.55 -1.13 -9.57
N VAL A 105 -13.81 -0.65 -8.58
CA VAL A 105 -14.25 -0.55 -7.18
C VAL A 105 -14.18 0.91 -6.75
N ALA A 106 -15.33 1.51 -6.47
CA ALA A 106 -15.42 2.83 -5.86
C ALA A 106 -15.23 2.72 -4.35
N VAL A 107 -14.38 3.56 -3.77
CA VAL A 107 -14.09 3.57 -2.33
C VAL A 107 -14.05 5.01 -1.85
N LYS A 108 -14.85 5.32 -0.84
CA LYS A 108 -14.78 6.59 -0.12
C LYS A 108 -13.97 6.40 1.15
N ALA A 109 -12.89 7.13 1.32
CA ALA A 109 -12.11 7.13 2.55
C ALA A 109 -12.35 8.44 3.30
N ARG A 110 -12.55 8.36 4.62
CA ARG A 110 -12.63 9.53 5.50
C ARG A 110 -11.48 9.51 6.49
N VAL A 111 -10.65 10.54 6.43
CA VAL A 111 -9.44 10.68 7.24
C VAL A 111 -9.66 11.76 8.29
N THR A 112 -9.37 11.45 9.55
CA THR A 112 -9.48 12.39 10.68
C THR A 112 -8.21 12.37 11.53
N GLY A 113 -8.11 13.32 12.45
CA GLY A 113 -7.02 13.38 13.43
C GLY A 113 -6.36 14.75 13.47
N SER A 114 -5.52 14.95 14.47
CA SER A 114 -4.81 16.21 14.70
C SER A 114 -3.99 16.66 13.49
N GLY A 115 -3.45 15.72 12.71
CA GLY A 115 -2.73 16.01 11.46
C GLY A 115 -3.58 16.78 10.43
N ILE A 116 -4.86 16.44 10.27
CA ILE A 116 -5.78 17.18 9.37
C ILE A 116 -6.07 18.56 9.94
N THR A 117 -6.39 18.64 11.23
CA THR A 117 -6.71 19.91 11.88
C THR A 117 -5.55 20.90 11.82
N SER A 118 -4.31 20.42 12.05
CA SER A 118 -3.10 21.23 11.96
C SER A 118 -2.78 21.63 10.51
N ALA A 119 -2.87 20.70 9.56
CA ALA A 119 -2.52 20.97 8.16
C ALA A 119 -3.41 22.04 7.50
N PHE A 120 -4.67 22.14 7.91
CA PHE A 120 -5.63 23.09 7.33
C PHE A 120 -5.95 24.28 8.26
N ALA A 121 -5.25 24.43 9.39
CA ALA A 121 -5.49 25.52 10.34
C ALA A 121 -5.42 26.92 9.67
N ALA A 122 -4.44 27.13 8.79
CA ALA A 122 -4.22 28.40 8.09
C ALA A 122 -5.37 28.79 7.13
N ILE A 123 -6.19 27.83 6.69
CA ILE A 123 -7.28 28.06 5.73
C ILE A 123 -8.67 28.00 6.37
N GLY A 124 -8.77 28.19 7.69
CA GLY A 124 -10.04 28.15 8.43
C GLY A 124 -10.32 26.81 9.13
N GLY A 125 -9.33 25.92 9.20
CA GLY A 125 -9.41 24.65 9.90
C GLY A 125 -10.13 23.55 9.11
N GLY A 126 -10.18 22.36 9.71
CA GLY A 126 -10.86 21.20 9.16
C GLY A 126 -10.86 20.05 10.17
N THR A 127 -11.92 19.26 10.17
CA THR A 127 -12.09 18.13 11.10
C THR A 127 -11.86 16.78 10.42
N ALA A 128 -12.06 16.71 9.10
CA ALA A 128 -11.82 15.50 8.31
C ALA A 128 -11.52 15.83 6.84
N LEU A 129 -10.85 14.92 6.15
CA LEU A 129 -10.71 14.90 4.70
C LEU A 129 -11.44 13.66 4.15
N THR A 130 -12.41 13.88 3.28
CA THR A 130 -13.10 12.79 2.57
C THR A 130 -12.61 12.73 1.13
N MET A 131 -12.25 11.53 0.68
CA MET A 131 -11.67 11.29 -0.65
C MET A 131 -12.42 10.14 -1.32
N ASP A 132 -12.87 10.39 -2.55
CA ASP A 132 -13.56 9.39 -3.37
C ASP A 132 -12.58 8.78 -4.37
N TYR A 133 -12.18 7.53 -4.13
CA TYR A 133 -11.30 6.74 -4.98
C TYR A 133 -12.08 5.86 -5.96
N SER A 134 -11.50 5.65 -7.12
CA SER A 134 -11.88 4.61 -8.08
C SER A 134 -10.67 3.74 -8.35
N PHE A 135 -10.77 2.46 -8.00
CA PHE A 135 -9.78 1.45 -8.30
C PHE A 135 -10.22 0.68 -9.54
N THR A 136 -9.38 0.66 -10.57
CA THR A 136 -9.56 -0.21 -11.73
C THR A 136 -8.50 -1.31 -11.67
N VAL A 137 -8.94 -2.55 -11.50
CA VAL A 137 -8.07 -3.73 -11.42
C VAL A 137 -8.28 -4.54 -12.70
N GLU A 138 -7.20 -4.76 -13.44
CA GLU A 138 -7.19 -5.64 -14.60
C GLU A 138 -6.23 -6.81 -14.38
N ARG A 139 -6.73 -8.03 -14.57
CA ARG A 139 -5.89 -9.22 -14.59
C ARG A 139 -5.35 -9.43 -16.00
N LYS A 140 -4.05 -9.21 -16.19
CA LYS A 140 -3.36 -9.45 -17.45
C LYS A 140 -3.06 -10.95 -17.63
N PRO A 141 -2.74 -11.40 -18.87
CA PRO A 141 -2.27 -12.76 -19.10
C PRO A 141 -1.11 -13.11 -18.16
N ASN A 142 -1.07 -14.38 -17.72
CA ASN A 142 0.06 -14.86 -16.93
C ASN A 142 1.34 -14.75 -17.77
N GLU A 143 2.44 -14.40 -17.13
CA GLU A 143 3.74 -14.30 -17.79
C GLU A 143 4.83 -14.99 -16.97
N SER A 144 5.93 -15.31 -17.63
CA SER A 144 7.18 -15.62 -16.92
C SER A 144 7.82 -14.29 -16.52
N LEU A 145 8.17 -14.16 -15.25
CA LEU A 145 8.82 -12.98 -14.70
C LEU A 145 10.23 -13.35 -14.26
N THR A 146 11.23 -12.70 -14.85
CA THR A 146 12.63 -12.79 -14.41
C THR A 146 12.95 -11.58 -13.53
N VAL A 147 13.47 -11.86 -12.34
CA VAL A 147 14.01 -10.87 -11.39
C VAL A 147 15.40 -11.33 -10.94
N ALA A 148 16.11 -10.50 -10.18
CA ALA A 148 17.42 -10.85 -9.63
C ALA A 148 17.43 -12.17 -8.83
N ALA A 149 16.35 -12.49 -8.11
CA ALA A 149 16.22 -13.74 -7.37
C ALA A 149 15.97 -14.99 -8.25
N GLY A 150 15.70 -14.83 -9.56
CA GLY A 150 15.44 -15.93 -10.50
C GLY A 150 14.22 -15.71 -11.40
N THR A 151 13.85 -16.75 -12.14
CA THR A 151 12.69 -16.75 -13.05
C THR A 151 11.51 -17.51 -12.43
N PHE A 152 10.35 -16.85 -12.44
CA PHE A 152 9.09 -17.40 -11.97
C PHE A 152 8.15 -17.57 -13.17
N ALA A 153 7.70 -18.80 -13.43
CA ALA A 153 6.72 -19.08 -14.48
C ALA A 153 5.29 -18.89 -13.98
N ASN A 154 4.35 -18.65 -14.90
CA ASN A 154 2.91 -18.53 -14.63
C ASN A 154 2.55 -17.50 -13.55
N VAL A 155 3.25 -16.36 -13.54
CA VAL A 155 3.02 -15.28 -12.59
C VAL A 155 1.80 -14.49 -13.01
N CYS A 156 0.86 -14.30 -12.08
CA CYS A 156 -0.32 -13.49 -12.29
C CYS A 156 0.07 -12.01 -12.25
N LYS A 157 -0.15 -11.29 -13.33
CA LYS A 157 0.10 -9.85 -13.44
C LYS A 157 -1.20 -9.09 -13.26
N LEU A 158 -1.27 -8.21 -12.26
CA LEU A 158 -2.39 -7.30 -12.06
C LEU A 158 -1.94 -5.87 -12.34
N GLN A 159 -2.71 -5.17 -13.15
CA GLN A 159 -2.61 -3.72 -13.32
C GLN A 159 -3.70 -3.07 -12.49
N VAL A 160 -3.31 -2.18 -11.58
CA VAL A 160 -4.22 -1.49 -10.68
C VAL A 160 -4.03 0.01 -10.89
N ASN A 161 -5.05 0.66 -11.44
CA ASN A 161 -5.07 2.10 -11.61
C ASN A 161 -5.97 2.70 -10.55
N VAL A 162 -5.51 3.76 -9.90
CA VAL A 162 -6.28 4.44 -8.87
C VAL A 162 -6.43 5.90 -9.25
N THR A 163 -7.68 6.34 -9.28
CA THR A 163 -8.05 7.73 -9.52
C THR A 163 -8.76 8.27 -8.30
N ILE A 164 -8.49 9.52 -7.94
CA ILE A 164 -9.23 10.23 -6.91
C ILE A 164 -10.17 11.19 -7.63
N ASN A 165 -11.45 10.92 -7.54
CA ASN A 165 -12.49 11.66 -8.25
C ASN A 165 -12.87 12.95 -7.53
N ASN A 166 -12.72 12.98 -6.21
CA ASN A 166 -13.16 14.10 -5.39
C ASN A 166 -12.43 14.12 -4.04
N VAL A 167 -12.16 15.33 -3.55
CA VAL A 167 -11.53 15.58 -2.24
C VAL A 167 -12.30 16.71 -1.56
N LYS A 168 -12.77 16.46 -0.33
CA LYS A 168 -13.58 17.41 0.45
C LYS A 168 -13.00 17.58 1.85
N LEU A 169 -12.80 18.83 2.27
CA LEU A 169 -12.49 19.18 3.65
C LEU A 169 -13.79 19.40 4.44
N GLU A 170 -14.00 18.64 5.50
CA GLU A 170 -15.12 18.78 6.41
C GLU A 170 -14.80 19.73 7.56
N GLY A 171 -15.82 20.36 8.14
CA GLY A 171 -15.69 21.25 9.29
C GLY A 171 -15.16 22.65 8.97
N ASN A 172 -14.77 22.93 7.72
CA ASN A 172 -14.48 24.27 7.25
C ASN A 172 -15.77 24.92 6.73
N ASN A 173 -16.12 26.10 7.23
CA ASN A 173 -17.34 26.82 6.82
C ASN A 173 -17.14 27.67 5.56
N GLY A 174 -15.98 27.62 4.91
CA GLY A 174 -15.67 28.32 3.66
C GLY A 174 -15.57 29.85 3.79
N SER A 175 -15.65 30.38 5.02
CA SER A 175 -15.63 31.83 5.26
C SER A 175 -14.23 32.45 5.11
N ASN A 176 -13.18 31.63 5.18
CA ASN A 176 -11.82 32.09 4.96
C ASN A 176 -11.59 32.29 3.43
N PRO A 177 -11.28 33.50 2.97
CA PRO A 177 -11.07 33.79 1.54
C PRO A 177 -9.89 33.04 0.92
N MET A 178 -8.96 32.53 1.73
CA MET A 178 -7.87 31.67 1.26
C MET A 178 -8.30 30.21 1.05
N PHE A 179 -9.48 29.81 1.53
CA PHE A 179 -9.96 28.43 1.41
C PHE A 179 -10.14 28.01 -0.05
N SER A 180 -10.89 28.76 -0.84
CA SER A 180 -11.18 28.39 -2.23
C SER A 180 -9.92 28.34 -3.11
N SER A 181 -8.98 29.26 -2.89
CA SER A 181 -7.72 29.34 -3.65
C SER A 181 -6.71 28.27 -3.23
N LEU A 182 -6.42 28.14 -1.93
CA LEU A 182 -5.42 27.18 -1.45
C LEU A 182 -5.95 25.75 -1.41
N PHE A 183 -7.20 25.53 -1.01
CA PHE A 183 -7.75 24.17 -0.96
C PHE A 183 -7.92 23.58 -2.36
N GLY A 184 -8.27 24.38 -3.37
CA GLY A 184 -8.32 23.91 -4.76
C GLY A 184 -6.95 23.45 -5.29
N THR A 185 -5.87 24.15 -4.93
CA THR A 185 -4.51 23.74 -5.26
C THR A 185 -4.04 22.53 -4.45
N LEU A 186 -4.39 22.46 -3.17
CA LEU A 186 -4.05 21.31 -2.32
C LEU A 186 -4.81 20.06 -2.73
N SER A 187 -6.10 20.18 -3.05
CA SER A 187 -6.95 19.06 -3.47
C SER A 187 -6.51 18.47 -4.80
N SER A 188 -6.04 19.30 -5.74
CA SER A 188 -5.48 18.80 -7.01
C SER A 188 -4.16 18.07 -6.84
N ALA A 189 -3.36 18.41 -5.81
CA ALA A 189 -2.18 17.63 -5.44
C ALA A 189 -2.55 16.27 -4.85
N PHE A 190 -3.64 16.19 -4.07
CA PHE A 190 -4.17 14.91 -3.58
C PHE A 190 -4.83 14.08 -4.68
N ALA A 191 -5.48 14.70 -5.66
CA ALA A 191 -6.29 13.99 -6.67
C ALA A 191 -5.48 13.28 -7.79
N GLN A 192 -4.16 13.21 -7.66
CA GLN A 192 -3.29 12.69 -8.71
C GLN A 192 -3.44 11.17 -8.87
N PRO A 193 -3.65 10.66 -10.10
CA PRO A 193 -3.75 9.23 -10.31
C PRO A 193 -2.41 8.54 -10.07
N PHE A 194 -2.49 7.30 -9.63
CA PHE A 194 -1.33 6.41 -9.57
C PHE A 194 -1.66 5.05 -10.14
N ASN A 195 -0.68 4.49 -10.85
CA ASN A 195 -0.80 3.21 -11.51
C ASN A 195 0.19 2.23 -10.91
N ASN A 196 -0.28 1.04 -10.60
CA ASN A 196 0.49 -0.04 -10.02
C ASN A 196 0.48 -1.25 -10.94
N THR A 197 1.62 -1.94 -11.03
CA THR A 197 1.68 -3.29 -11.58
C THR A 197 2.26 -4.21 -10.51
N ILE A 198 1.51 -5.26 -10.19
CA ILE A 198 1.87 -6.25 -9.17
C ILE A 198 1.93 -7.63 -9.80
N TRP A 199 2.89 -8.43 -9.37
CA TRP A 199 3.09 -9.78 -9.84
C TRP A 199 2.92 -10.76 -8.70
N LEU A 200 1.98 -11.70 -8.81
CA LEU A 200 1.68 -12.66 -7.76
C LEU A 200 2.03 -14.07 -8.26
N THR A 201 2.68 -14.87 -7.41
CA THR A 201 3.05 -16.25 -7.73
C THR A 201 2.63 -17.18 -6.61
N ASN A 202 2.29 -18.43 -6.94
CA ASN A 202 2.02 -19.47 -5.94
C ASN A 202 3.30 -20.06 -5.32
N LYS A 203 4.48 -19.56 -5.72
CA LYS A 203 5.78 -20.02 -5.21
C LYS A 203 6.31 -19.21 -4.04
N LEU A 204 5.77 -18.00 -3.82
CA LEU A 204 6.27 -17.07 -2.82
C LEU A 204 5.12 -16.46 -2.03
N PRO A 205 5.38 -16.11 -0.75
CA PRO A 205 4.37 -15.51 0.09
C PRO A 205 4.04 -14.05 -0.25
N ASN A 206 4.92 -13.39 -1.02
CA ASN A 206 4.72 -12.03 -1.52
C ASN A 206 4.97 -11.93 -3.03
N VAL A 207 4.72 -10.74 -3.58
CA VAL A 207 4.95 -10.40 -4.98
C VAL A 207 6.45 -10.43 -5.32
N PRO A 208 6.91 -11.01 -6.46
CA PRO A 208 8.32 -10.94 -6.84
C PRO A 208 8.72 -9.54 -7.36
N LYS A 209 7.76 -8.77 -7.86
CA LYS A 209 7.99 -7.41 -8.35
C LYS A 209 6.76 -6.54 -8.09
N PHE A 210 7.02 -5.27 -7.80
CA PHE A 210 6.04 -4.21 -7.65
C PHE A 210 6.53 -2.98 -8.39
N TYR A 211 5.66 -2.38 -9.19
CA TYR A 211 5.94 -1.13 -9.88
C TYR A 211 4.81 -0.15 -9.61
N MET A 212 5.15 1.07 -9.23
CA MET A 212 4.21 2.17 -8.99
C MET A 212 4.68 3.41 -9.73
N THR A 213 3.74 4.12 -10.34
CA THR A 213 3.96 5.45 -10.94
C THR A 213 2.92 6.41 -10.44
N THR A 214 3.35 7.60 -10.05
CA THR A 214 2.50 8.71 -9.64
C THR A 214 2.59 9.82 -10.69
N ALA A 215 1.45 10.42 -11.06
CA ALA A 215 1.38 11.47 -12.07
C ALA A 215 1.64 12.89 -11.50
N ALA A 216 2.12 13.03 -10.27
CA ALA A 216 2.30 14.32 -9.60
C ALA A 216 3.18 15.30 -10.40
N ALA A 217 3.14 16.59 -10.03
CA ALA A 217 3.88 17.69 -10.68
C ALA A 217 5.41 17.50 -10.78
N SER A 218 5.99 16.50 -10.09
CA SER A 218 7.39 16.08 -10.17
C SER A 218 7.61 14.64 -10.66
N GLY A 219 6.56 13.93 -11.09
CA GLY A 219 6.58 12.60 -11.72
C GLY A 219 7.48 11.58 -11.00
N GLY A 220 6.91 10.78 -10.10
CA GLY A 220 7.67 9.78 -9.35
C GLY A 220 7.33 8.35 -9.75
N SER A 221 8.34 7.50 -9.93
CA SER A 221 8.16 6.05 -10.01
C SER A 221 8.87 5.34 -8.87
N SER A 222 8.31 4.23 -8.42
CA SER A 222 8.91 3.36 -7.41
C SER A 222 8.87 1.94 -7.93
N THR A 223 10.01 1.25 -7.89
CA THR A 223 10.09 -0.17 -8.22
C THR A 223 10.60 -0.90 -6.99
N GLN A 224 9.97 -2.02 -6.64
CA GLN A 224 10.52 -3.00 -5.70
C GLN A 224 10.68 -4.32 -6.44
N GLU A 225 11.86 -4.92 -6.34
CA GLU A 225 12.20 -6.15 -7.04
C GLU A 225 12.85 -7.13 -6.07
N LEU A 226 12.39 -8.38 -6.08
CA LEU A 226 12.93 -9.45 -5.26
C LEU A 226 14.35 -9.81 -5.70
N THR A 227 15.29 -9.70 -4.77
CA THR A 227 16.70 -9.99 -5.01
C THR A 227 17.13 -11.32 -4.41
N SER A 228 16.52 -11.73 -3.30
CA SER A 228 16.74 -13.05 -2.71
C SER A 228 15.57 -13.48 -1.84
N TYR A 229 15.49 -14.78 -1.57
CA TYR A 229 14.49 -15.33 -0.67
C TYR A 229 14.97 -16.62 -0.01
N THR A 230 14.33 -16.98 1.08
CA THR A 230 14.41 -18.27 1.76
C THR A 230 13.00 -18.70 2.10
N LEU A 231 12.64 -19.95 1.83
CA LEU A 231 11.33 -20.49 2.18
C LEU A 231 11.51 -21.58 3.22
N ALA A 232 10.69 -21.54 4.27
CA ALA A 232 10.60 -22.63 5.21
C ALA A 232 10.10 -23.91 4.50
N PRO A 233 10.46 -25.11 5.01
CA PRO A 233 9.84 -26.36 4.56
C PRO A 233 8.32 -26.22 4.63
N ARG A 234 7.60 -26.57 3.55
CA ARG A 234 6.16 -26.32 3.43
C ARG A 234 5.35 -27.40 4.12
#